data_AF-A0A8S4B6Q9-F1
#
_entry.id   AF-A0A8S4B6Q9-F1
#
_cell.length_a   1.000
_cell.length_b   1.000
_cell.length_c   1.000
_cell.angle_alpha   90.00
_cell.angle_beta   90.00
_cell.angle_gamma   90.00
#
_symmetry.space_group_name_H-M   'P 1'
#
loop_
_entity.id
_entity.type
_entity.pdbx_description
1 polymer ?
#
loop_
_entity_poly.entity_id
_entity_poly.type
_entity_poly.pdbx_seq_one_letter_code
_entity_poly.pdbx_strand_id
1 'polypeptide(L)'
;MVWEKNLKKIEMHNLEHSMGKHTYRLGMNHFGDMTNEEFRQIMNGYKRKAEKKVRGSLFLEPNFLEAPRAIDWREKGYVTPVKDQR
;
A
#
# COMPACT_ATOMS: atom_id res chain seq x y z
N MET A 1 -14.95 -17.05 13.83
CA MET A 1 -15.39 -15.98 12.90
C MET A 1 -14.21 -15.47 12.08
N VAL A 2 -14.41 -14.77 10.95
CA VAL A 2 -13.30 -14.24 10.11
C VAL A 2 -12.42 -13.27 10.90
N TRP A 3 -13.06 -12.37 11.64
CA TRP A 3 -12.38 -11.41 12.52
C TRP A 3 -11.41 -12.07 13.52
N GLU A 4 -11.84 -13.13 14.22
CA GLU A 4 -10.98 -13.83 15.20
C GLU A 4 -9.77 -14.50 14.53
N LYS A 5 -9.94 -15.02 13.31
CA LYS A 5 -8.83 -15.59 12.54
C LYS A 5 -7.81 -14.51 12.17
N ASN A 6 -8.28 -13.35 11.74
CA ASN A 6 -7.41 -12.21 11.43
C ASN A 6 -6.73 -11.64 12.69
N LEU A 7 -7.42 -11.60 13.83
CA LEU A 7 -6.83 -11.19 15.10
C LEU A 7 -5.68 -12.11 15.50
N LYS A 8 -5.88 -13.44 15.48
CA LYS A 8 -4.83 -14.42 15.77
C LYS A 8 -3.63 -14.29 14.84
N LYS A 9 -3.88 -14.01 13.55
CA LYS A 9 -2.82 -13.76 12.57
C LYS A 9 -2.00 -12.51 12.90
N ILE A 10 -2.67 -11.43 13.31
CA ILE A 10 -2.01 -10.18 13.72
C ILE A 10 -1.13 -10.42 14.94
N GLU A 11 -1.66 -11.07 15.97
CA GLU A 11 -0.92 -11.38 17.21
C GLU A 11 0.32 -12.23 16.93
N MET A 12 0.16 -13.31 16.16
CA MET A 12 1.27 -14.18 15.79
C MET A 12 2.34 -13.44 14.98
N HIS A 13 1.94 -12.65 13.98
CA HIS A 13 2.88 -11.86 13.18
C HIS A 13 3.63 -10.81 14.02
N ASN A 14 2.93 -10.14 14.95
CA ASN A 14 3.55 -9.13 15.81
C ASN A 14 4.49 -9.76 16.85
N LEU A 15 4.21 -11.00 17.30
CA LEU A 15 5.14 -11.78 18.11
C LEU A 15 6.39 -12.18 17.30
N GLU A 16 6.23 -12.61 16.06
CA GLU A 16 7.37 -12.91 15.19
C GLU A 16 8.18 -11.65 14.86
N HIS A 17 7.52 -10.50 14.72
CA HIS A 17 8.18 -9.21 14.56
C HIS A 17 9.02 -8.85 15.79
N SER A 18 8.55 -9.09 17.01
CA SER A 18 9.35 -8.83 18.22
C SER A 18 10.57 -9.74 18.33
N MET A 19 10.54 -10.89 17.66
CA MET A 19 11.69 -11.80 17.47
C MET A 19 12.59 -11.41 16.28
N GLY A 20 12.32 -10.30 15.60
CA GLY A 20 13.12 -9.83 14.46
C GLY A 20 12.88 -10.58 13.15
N LYS A 21 11.82 -11.41 13.05
CA LYS A 21 11.50 -12.15 11.81
C LYS A 21 10.80 -11.31 10.75
N HIS A 22 10.21 -10.18 11.14
CA HIS A 22 9.51 -9.25 10.25
C HIS A 22 10.01 -7.82 10.46
N THR A 23 10.03 -7.02 9.40
CA THR A 23 10.40 -5.59 9.46
C THR A 23 9.20 -4.66 9.69
N TYR A 24 7.99 -5.21 9.74
CA TYR A 24 6.74 -4.48 9.89
C TYR A 24 5.80 -5.16 10.90
N ARG A 25 4.74 -4.44 11.28
CA ARG A 25 3.69 -4.92 12.18
C ARG A 25 2.35 -4.90 11.46
N LEU A 26 1.44 -5.74 11.93
CA LEU A 26 0.04 -5.71 11.53
C LEU A 26 -0.81 -5.05 12.63
N GLY A 27 -1.89 -4.42 12.21
CA GLY A 27 -2.88 -3.82 13.10
C GLY A 27 -4.29 -4.16 12.64
N MET A 28 -5.20 -4.34 13.59
CA MET A 28 -6.61 -4.52 13.27
C MET A 28 -7.18 -3.22 12.70
N ASN A 29 -7.97 -3.30 11.64
CA ASN A 29 -8.62 -2.15 11.00
C ASN A 29 -10.01 -2.54 10.48
N HIS A 30 -10.63 -1.66 9.69
CA HIS A 30 -11.97 -1.88 9.13
C HIS A 30 -12.07 -3.01 8.09
N PHE A 31 -10.96 -3.65 7.72
CA PHE A 31 -10.93 -4.88 6.93
C PHE A 31 -10.81 -6.14 7.81
N GLY A 32 -10.84 -5.98 9.13
CA GLY A 32 -10.60 -7.04 10.10
C GLY A 32 -11.54 -8.23 9.99
N ASP A 33 -12.78 -8.00 9.56
CA ASP A 33 -13.83 -9.00 9.37
C ASP A 33 -13.91 -9.55 7.93
N MET A 34 -13.07 -9.07 7.01
CA MET A 34 -13.07 -9.50 5.61
C MET A 34 -12.09 -10.65 5.36
N THR A 35 -12.49 -11.52 4.44
CA THR A 35 -11.62 -12.50 3.77
C THR A 35 -10.72 -11.81 2.74
N ASN A 36 -9.64 -12.48 2.36
CA ASN A 36 -8.75 -11.95 1.31
C ASN A 36 -9.48 -11.82 -0.03
N GLU A 37 -10.43 -12.70 -0.30
CA GLU A 37 -11.25 -12.71 -1.50
C GLU A 37 -12.16 -11.47 -1.56
N GLU A 38 -12.86 -11.16 -0.46
CA GLU A 38 -13.68 -9.95 -0.33
C GLU A 38 -12.83 -8.69 -0.48
N PHE A 39 -11.69 -8.63 0.21
CA PHE A 39 -10.75 -7.51 0.11
C PHE A 39 -10.32 -7.26 -1.34
N ARG A 40 -9.95 -8.32 -2.07
CA ARG A 40 -9.53 -8.21 -3.48
C ARG A 40 -10.65 -7.68 -4.38
N GLN A 41 -11.90 -8.05 -4.14
CA GLN A 41 -13.03 -7.58 -4.94
C GLN A 41 -13.31 -6.08 -4.74
N ILE A 42 -13.10 -5.57 -3.53
CA ILE A 42 -13.42 -4.19 -3.14
C ILE A 42 -12.24 -3.24 -3.41
N MET A 43 -11.01 -3.68 -3.12
CA MET A 43 -9.85 -2.79 -3.08
C MET A 43 -8.96 -2.87 -4.33
N ASN A 44 -8.97 -3.98 -5.08
CA ASN A 44 -8.06 -4.19 -6.21
C ASN A 44 -8.75 -3.90 -7.57
N GLY A 45 -8.91 -2.62 -7.90
CA GLY A 45 -9.62 -2.19 -9.11
C GLY A 45 -8.79 -2.09 -10.41
N TYR A 46 -7.45 -2.15 -10.32
CA TYR A 46 -6.59 -1.96 -11.49
C TYR A 46 -6.70 -3.13 -12.50
N LYS A 47 -7.06 -2.82 -13.74
CA LYS A 47 -7.13 -3.77 -14.85
C LYS A 47 -6.11 -3.38 -15.93
N ARG A 48 -5.06 -4.20 -16.08
CA ARG A 48 -4.03 -4.00 -17.11
C ARG A 48 -4.66 -4.10 -18.50
N LYS A 49 -4.64 -3.02 -19.28
CA LYS A 49 -4.99 -3.05 -20.70
C LYS A 49 -3.76 -3.47 -21.52
N ALA A 50 -3.96 -4.33 -22.52
CA ALA A 50 -2.88 -4.81 -23.41
C ALA A 50 -2.27 -3.66 -24.23
N GLU A 51 -3.09 -2.68 -24.62
CA GLU A 51 -2.66 -1.49 -25.32
C GLU A 51 -2.49 -0.33 -24.34
N LYS A 52 -1.25 0.09 -24.09
CA LYS A 52 -0.98 1.40 -23.50
C LYS A 52 -1.27 2.46 -24.56
N LYS A 53 -2.50 3.00 -24.58
CA LYS A 53 -2.79 4.25 -25.31
C LYS A 53 -2.08 5.40 -24.58
N VAL A 54 -0.80 5.58 -24.83
CA VAL A 54 -0.05 6.72 -24.29
C VAL A 54 -0.46 7.95 -25.07
N ARG A 55 -1.23 8.85 -24.44
CA ARG A 55 -1.41 10.21 -24.92
C ARG A 55 -0.42 11.08 -24.14
N GLY A 56 0.70 11.45 -24.77
CA GLY A 56 1.70 12.33 -24.15
C GLY A 56 3.15 11.99 -24.53
N SER A 57 4.06 12.85 -24.10
CA SER A 57 5.51 12.60 -24.18
C SER A 57 5.90 11.48 -23.21
N LEU A 58 6.94 10.74 -23.58
CA LEU A 58 7.59 9.82 -22.67
C LEU A 58 8.37 10.60 -21.62
N PHE A 59 8.61 9.97 -20.48
CA PHE A 59 9.50 10.53 -19.45
C PHE A 59 10.90 10.73 -20.06
N LEU A 60 11.45 11.93 -19.85
CA LEU A 60 12.81 12.26 -20.25
C LEU A 60 13.68 12.30 -19.00
N GLU A 61 14.67 11.42 -18.96
CA GLU A 61 15.61 11.37 -17.85
C GLU A 61 16.55 12.59 -17.89
N PRO A 62 16.73 13.30 -16.77
CA PRO A 62 17.61 14.45 -16.70
C PRO A 62 19.09 14.04 -16.62
N ASN A 63 19.93 14.59 -17.49
CA ASN A 63 21.34 14.19 -17.67
C ASN A 63 22.27 14.39 -16.45
N PHE A 64 21.94 15.30 -15.52
CA PHE A 64 22.84 15.69 -14.41
C PHE A 64 22.09 15.86 -13.08
N LEU A 65 21.01 15.10 -12.88
CA LEU A 65 20.26 15.17 -11.63
C LEU A 65 20.87 14.23 -10.57
N GLU A 66 21.38 14.80 -9.48
CA GLU A 66 21.65 14.05 -8.27
C GLU A 66 20.40 14.05 -7.38
N ALA A 67 19.71 12.92 -7.32
CA ALA A 67 18.51 12.78 -6.51
C ALA A 67 18.89 12.77 -5.01
N PRO A 68 18.10 13.45 -4.14
CA PRO A 68 18.34 13.41 -2.71
C PRO A 68 18.15 11.99 -2.16
N ARG A 69 18.86 11.67 -1.07
CA ARG A 69 18.75 10.35 -0.40
C ARG A 69 17.33 10.02 0.09
N ALA A 70 16.53 11.04 0.42
CA ALA A 70 15.13 10.89 0.80
C ALA A 70 14.34 12.13 0.38
N ILE A 71 13.07 11.94 0.00
CA ILE A 71 12.15 13.03 -0.30
C ILE A 71 10.76 12.72 0.27
N ASP A 72 10.18 13.68 0.97
CA ASP A 72 8.78 13.65 1.40
C ASP A 72 8.02 14.83 0.78
N TRP A 73 7.08 14.52 -0.12
CA TRP A 73 6.26 15.53 -0.78
C TRP A 73 5.19 16.15 0.13
N ARG A 74 4.88 15.51 1.26
CA ARG A 74 3.94 16.04 2.27
C ARG A 74 4.49 17.31 2.90
N GLU A 75 5.79 17.32 3.21
CA GLU A 75 6.50 18.49 3.77
C GLU A 75 6.51 19.67 2.80
N LYS A 76 6.40 19.40 1.50
CA LYS A 76 6.37 20.39 0.44
C LYS A 76 4.95 20.86 0.07
N GLY A 77 3.91 20.32 0.72
CA GLY A 77 2.52 20.70 0.48
C GLY A 77 1.91 20.13 -0.82
N TYR A 78 2.56 19.16 -1.47
CA TYR A 78 2.06 18.55 -2.71
C TYR A 78 1.07 17.39 -2.48
N VAL A 79 0.86 16.98 -1.23
CA VAL A 79 0.02 15.84 -0.88
C VAL A 79 -1.28 16.31 -0.24
N THR A 80 -2.42 15.97 -0.86
CA THR A 80 -3.75 16.22 -0.27
C THR A 80 -4.00 15.30 0.93
N PRO A 81 -4.99 15.60 1.79
CA PRO A 81 -5.44 14.68 2.82
C PRO A 81 -5.77 13.28 2.26
N VAL A 82 -5.61 12.27 3.12
CA VAL A 82 -5.94 10.88 2.80
C VAL A 82 -7.42 10.76 2.46
N LYS A 83 -7.73 10.05 1.38
CA LYS A 83 -9.09 9.77 0.92
C LYS A 83 -9.46 8.32 1.18
N ASP A 84 -10.74 8.03 1.23
CA ASP A 84 -11.30 6.68 1.15
C ASP A 84 -11.82 6.45 -0.28
N GLN A 85 -11.55 5.27 -0.84
CA GLN A 85 -12.01 4.91 -2.19
C GLN A 85 -13.42 4.30 -2.19
N ARG A 86 -13.95 3.96 -1.02
CA ARG A 86 -15.35 3.59 -0.83
C ARG A 86 -16.26 4.82 -0.77
#